data_AF-A0A506PFK1-F1
#
_entry.id   AF-A0A506PFK1-F1
#
_cell.length_a   1.000
_cell.length_b   1.000
_cell.length_c   1.000
_cell.angle_alpha   90.00
_cell.angle_beta   90.00
_cell.angle_gamma   90.00
#
_symmetry.space_group_name_H-M   'P 1'
#
loop_
_entity.id
_entity.type
_entity.pdbx_description
1 polymer ?
#
loop_
_entity_poly.entity_id
_entity_poly.type
_entity_poly.pdbx_seq_one_letter_code
_entity_poly.pdbx_strand_id
1 'polypeptide(L)'
;MKTTISVLLFFVTFCGFSQVGINTDTPLSMLDINGNLSLKVVTLNGGSQNNATPINDGIYINLIPTVNNLEFILPDADAVPGRIYILRNITNNLNAEIYSFDGGFFSGDSRLATTISVTDLTPRVIMAPDADNNGGDITKTLIFISDGNNWTYGRLGL
;
A
#
# COMPACT_ATOMS: atom_id res chain seq x y z
N MET A 1 39.25 -40.01 -18.20
CA MET A 1 37.84 -40.38 -18.42
C MET A 1 37.03 -40.30 -17.15
N LYS A 2 37.37 -41.07 -16.11
CA LYS A 2 36.73 -40.99 -14.79
C LYS A 2 36.88 -39.62 -14.11
N THR A 3 38.04 -38.98 -14.28
CA THR A 3 38.35 -37.61 -13.80
C THR A 3 37.58 -36.50 -14.53
N THR A 4 37.11 -36.78 -15.74
CA THR A 4 36.40 -35.83 -16.62
C THR A 4 34.89 -35.84 -16.33
N ILE A 5 34.36 -36.99 -15.87
CA ILE A 5 33.00 -37.17 -15.36
C ILE A 5 32.79 -36.37 -14.06
N SER A 6 33.81 -36.30 -13.20
CA SER A 6 33.80 -35.50 -11.96
C SER A 6 33.81 -33.98 -12.18
N VAL A 7 34.22 -33.50 -13.35
CA VAL A 7 34.26 -32.06 -13.72
C VAL A 7 33.05 -31.67 -14.57
N LEU A 8 32.17 -32.62 -14.89
CA LEU A 8 30.91 -32.41 -15.61
C LEU A 8 29.71 -32.57 -14.66
N LEU A 9 29.91 -33.32 -13.57
CA LEU A 9 29.09 -33.19 -12.37
C LEU A 9 29.17 -31.79 -11.80
N PHE A 10 30.13 -30.93 -12.20
CA PHE A 10 30.18 -29.44 -12.18
C PHE A 10 28.85 -28.80 -12.65
N PHE A 11 27.75 -29.31 -12.14
CA PHE A 11 27.09 -28.79 -10.92
C PHE A 11 26.39 -27.46 -11.18
N VAL A 12 26.32 -27.13 -12.45
CA VAL A 12 25.60 -26.06 -13.08
C VAL A 12 24.59 -26.75 -14.01
N THR A 13 23.47 -27.37 -13.64
CA THR A 13 22.56 -27.15 -12.50
C THR A 13 22.67 -25.72 -12.01
N PHE A 14 22.25 -24.71 -12.78
CA PHE A 14 20.87 -24.59 -13.30
C PHE A 14 19.78 -24.89 -12.24
N CYS A 15 20.18 -25.07 -10.97
CA CYS A 15 19.35 -25.21 -9.79
C CYS A 15 19.14 -23.86 -9.10
N GLY A 16 19.35 -22.76 -9.82
CA GLY A 16 18.93 -21.44 -9.36
C GLY A 16 17.40 -21.37 -9.44
N PHE A 17 16.75 -21.33 -8.30
CA PHE A 17 15.31 -21.27 -8.20
C PHE A 17 14.74 -19.91 -8.70
N SER A 18 13.56 -19.91 -9.34
CA SER A 18 12.68 -18.73 -9.53
C SER A 18 11.59 -18.79 -8.47
N GLN A 19 11.81 -18.22 -7.28
CA GLN A 19 10.88 -18.46 -6.16
C GLN A 19 10.01 -17.22 -5.88
N VAL A 20 9.01 -17.22 -4.99
CA VAL A 20 8.28 -16.04 -4.45
C VAL A 20 7.92 -16.33 -3.01
N GLY A 21 8.40 -15.50 -2.08
CA GLY A 21 8.42 -15.82 -0.66
C GLY A 21 7.83 -14.71 0.18
N ILE A 22 6.88 -15.12 1.01
CA ILE A 22 6.11 -14.23 1.86
C ILE A 22 6.40 -14.66 3.30
N ASN A 23 7.23 -13.84 3.96
CA ASN A 23 7.67 -13.90 5.36
C ASN A 23 8.81 -14.90 5.70
N THR A 24 9.96 -14.91 4.97
CA THR A 24 11.06 -15.89 5.21
C THR A 24 12.47 -15.58 4.64
N ASP A 25 13.51 -16.17 5.28
CA ASP A 25 14.97 -16.06 5.02
C ASP A 25 15.49 -16.90 3.85
N THR A 26 14.70 -17.88 3.46
CA THR A 26 14.76 -18.44 2.12
C THR A 26 13.76 -17.62 1.35
N PRO A 27 14.10 -17.02 0.22
CA PRO A 27 13.82 -15.61 -0.06
C PRO A 27 12.34 -15.21 -0.15
N LEU A 28 11.66 -15.40 -1.25
CA LEU A 28 11.92 -16.37 -2.28
C LEU A 28 11.91 -15.59 -3.65
N SER A 29 11.54 -14.32 -3.68
CA SER A 29 10.90 -13.69 -4.85
C SER A 29 11.73 -13.30 -6.09
N MET A 30 11.48 -14.03 -7.17
CA MET A 30 11.16 -13.64 -8.55
C MET A 30 9.71 -14.05 -8.91
N LEU A 31 8.80 -13.08 -9.04
CA LEU A 31 7.43 -13.32 -9.52
C LEU A 31 7.35 -13.03 -11.02
N ASP A 32 7.21 -14.08 -11.84
CA ASP A 32 6.92 -13.94 -13.26
C ASP A 32 5.53 -14.52 -13.58
N ILE A 33 4.73 -13.77 -14.33
CA ILE A 33 3.35 -14.11 -14.69
C ILE A 33 3.21 -13.98 -16.21
N ASN A 34 3.03 -15.11 -16.89
CA ASN A 34 2.64 -15.11 -18.29
C ASN A 34 1.12 -14.89 -18.41
N GLY A 35 0.70 -13.63 -18.23
CA GLY A 35 -0.70 -13.22 -18.18
C GLY A 35 -0.91 -11.96 -17.34
N ASN A 36 -2.09 -11.84 -16.72
CA ASN A 36 -2.44 -10.68 -15.89
C ASN A 36 -2.37 -11.00 -14.40
N LEU A 37 -1.88 -10.05 -13.60
CA LEU A 37 -2.05 -10.06 -12.15
C LEU A 37 -3.39 -9.40 -11.79
N SER A 38 -4.30 -10.16 -11.19
CA SER A 38 -5.55 -9.61 -10.63
C SER A 38 -5.39 -9.41 -9.12
N LEU A 39 -5.80 -8.23 -8.64
CA LEU A 39 -5.75 -7.89 -7.21
C LEU A 39 -7.15 -8.07 -6.59
N LYS A 40 -7.19 -8.45 -5.30
CA LYS A 40 -8.45 -8.41 -4.55
C LYS A 40 -8.91 -6.97 -4.42
N VAL A 41 -10.13 -6.71 -4.88
CA VAL A 41 -10.83 -5.43 -4.74
C VAL A 41 -11.78 -5.52 -3.56
N VAL A 42 -11.68 -4.58 -2.63
CA VAL A 42 -12.59 -4.43 -1.49
C VAL A 42 -13.23 -3.05 -1.52
N THR A 43 -14.42 -2.92 -0.95
CA THR A 43 -15.08 -1.63 -0.75
C THR A 43 -15.36 -1.45 0.74
N LEU A 44 -14.93 -0.32 1.30
CA LEU A 44 -15.06 0.01 2.72
C LEU A 44 -15.83 1.32 2.89
N ASN A 45 -16.76 1.35 3.84
CA ASN A 45 -17.38 2.59 4.29
C ASN A 45 -16.50 3.25 5.35
N GLY A 46 -16.44 4.57 5.37
CA GLY A 46 -15.67 5.31 6.37
C GLY A 46 -16.20 5.10 7.78
N GLY A 47 -15.31 5.24 8.76
CA GLY A 47 -15.60 5.19 10.19
C GLY A 47 -15.69 6.58 10.80
N SER A 48 -16.33 6.67 11.97
CA SER A 48 -16.49 7.92 12.70
C SER A 48 -15.19 8.33 13.41
N GLN A 49 -15.13 9.57 13.89
CA GLN A 49 -14.02 10.04 14.71
C GLN A 49 -13.72 9.09 15.88
N ASN A 50 -12.46 8.67 16.02
CA ASN A 50 -11.96 7.69 17.01
C ASN A 50 -12.47 6.24 16.82
N ASN A 51 -13.18 5.96 15.73
CA ASN A 51 -13.62 4.62 15.37
C ASN A 51 -13.54 4.45 13.84
N ALA A 52 -12.36 4.77 13.31
CA ALA A 52 -12.05 4.66 11.90
C ALA A 52 -12.19 3.23 11.40
N THR A 53 -12.55 3.07 10.13
CA THR A 53 -12.66 1.75 9.51
C THR A 53 -11.26 1.19 9.25
N PRO A 54 -10.90 0.01 9.82
CA PRO A 54 -9.60 -0.59 9.58
C PRO A 54 -9.41 -1.05 8.14
N ILE A 55 -8.24 -0.77 7.58
CA ILE A 55 -7.78 -1.27 6.28
C ILE A 55 -6.85 -2.46 6.55
N ASN A 56 -7.41 -3.67 6.54
CA ASN A 56 -6.67 -4.90 6.86
C ASN A 56 -6.92 -6.05 5.87
N ASP A 57 -7.70 -5.82 4.81
CA ASP A 57 -8.04 -6.82 3.80
C ASP A 57 -8.10 -6.22 2.39
N GLY A 58 -7.45 -6.88 1.44
CA GLY A 58 -7.35 -6.45 0.04
C GLY A 58 -6.10 -5.62 -0.28
N ILE A 59 -5.92 -5.35 -1.58
CA ILE A 59 -4.85 -4.49 -2.08
C ILE A 59 -5.47 -3.26 -2.74
N TYR A 60 -6.43 -3.44 -3.65
CA TYR A 60 -7.18 -2.32 -4.22
C TYR A 60 -8.45 -2.09 -3.42
N ILE A 61 -8.62 -0.88 -2.88
CA ILE A 61 -9.68 -0.61 -1.90
C ILE A 61 -10.42 0.66 -2.31
N ASN A 62 -11.71 0.49 -2.61
CA ASN A 62 -12.63 1.60 -2.80
C ASN A 62 -13.09 2.11 -1.44
N LEU A 63 -12.89 3.39 -1.20
CA LEU A 63 -13.27 4.08 0.02
C LEU A 63 -14.55 4.88 -0.23
N ILE A 64 -15.55 4.67 0.62
CA ILE A 64 -16.81 5.40 0.63
C ILE A 64 -16.91 6.17 1.95
N PRO A 65 -16.28 7.35 2.06
CA PRO A 65 -16.58 8.26 3.16
C PRO A 65 -18.06 8.69 3.13
N THR A 66 -18.64 8.89 4.31
CA THR A 66 -20.00 9.43 4.49
C THR A 66 -19.96 10.59 5.48
N VAL A 67 -21.03 11.39 5.54
CA VAL A 67 -21.10 12.50 6.50
C VAL A 67 -20.86 11.98 7.93
N ASN A 68 -19.90 12.59 8.63
CA ASN A 68 -19.40 12.19 9.95
C ASN A 68 -18.62 10.85 10.02
N ASN A 69 -18.48 10.13 8.91
CA ASN A 69 -17.65 8.92 8.84
C ASN A 69 -16.66 9.01 7.66
N LEU A 70 -15.59 9.78 7.87
CA LEU A 70 -14.58 10.07 6.85
C LEU A 70 -13.32 9.21 7.01
N GLU A 71 -13.20 8.49 8.13
CA GLU A 71 -11.91 8.01 8.62
C GLU A 71 -11.65 6.55 8.27
N PHE A 72 -10.43 6.29 7.84
CA PHE A 72 -9.89 4.96 7.61
C PHE A 72 -8.51 4.86 8.25
N ILE A 73 -8.21 3.68 8.78
CA ILE A 73 -6.96 3.46 9.51
C ILE A 73 -6.14 2.34 8.89
N LEU A 74 -4.91 2.65 8.52
CA LEU A 74 -3.90 1.67 8.14
C LEU A 74 -3.32 1.02 9.41
N PRO A 75 -2.87 -0.25 9.34
CA PRO A 75 -2.12 -0.84 10.45
C PRO A 75 -0.81 -0.08 10.67
N ASP A 76 -0.25 -0.25 11.87
CA ASP A 76 1.06 0.30 12.21
C ASP A 76 2.12 -0.19 11.21
N ALA A 77 2.92 0.73 10.69
CA ALA A 77 3.82 0.44 9.57
C ALA A 77 4.84 -0.65 9.91
N ASP A 78 5.35 -0.64 11.15
CA ASP A 78 6.33 -1.59 11.68
C ASP A 78 5.80 -3.02 11.84
N ALA A 79 4.50 -3.17 12.08
CA ALA A 79 3.83 -4.46 12.14
C ALA A 79 3.64 -5.11 10.76
N VAL A 80 3.73 -4.32 9.68
CA VAL A 80 3.45 -4.78 8.31
C VAL A 80 4.49 -4.32 7.26
N PRO A 81 5.79 -4.57 7.46
CA PRO A 81 6.82 -4.18 6.50
C PRO A 81 6.53 -4.73 5.09
N GLY A 82 6.68 -3.88 4.08
CA GLY A 82 6.47 -4.22 2.67
C GLY A 82 5.01 -4.31 2.23
N ARG A 83 4.03 -4.00 3.10
CA ARG A 83 2.61 -4.04 2.73
C ARG A 83 2.26 -2.94 1.75
N ILE A 84 1.48 -3.30 0.73
CA ILE A 84 1.04 -2.39 -0.33
C ILE A 84 -0.48 -2.28 -0.31
N TYR A 85 -0.99 -1.06 -0.39
CA TYR A 85 -2.40 -0.77 -0.63
C TYR A 85 -2.53 0.24 -1.77
N ILE A 86 -3.56 0.07 -2.60
CA ILE A 86 -4.03 1.05 -3.58
C ILE A 86 -5.40 1.50 -3.08
N LEU A 87 -5.48 2.71 -2.57
CA LEU A 87 -6.71 3.28 -2.04
C LEU A 87 -7.31 4.22 -3.09
N ARG A 88 -8.62 4.18 -3.24
CA ARG A 88 -9.37 5.11 -4.10
C ARG A 88 -10.57 5.67 -3.36
N ASN A 89 -10.63 7.00 -3.23
CA ASN A 89 -11.86 7.67 -2.84
C ASN A 89 -12.82 7.64 -4.05
N ILE A 90 -13.87 6.83 -3.97
CA ILE A 90 -14.85 6.68 -5.06
C ILE A 90 -16.02 7.66 -4.95
N THR A 91 -16.05 8.48 -3.91
CA THR A 91 -17.05 9.53 -3.76
C THR A 91 -16.65 10.79 -4.53
N ASN A 92 -17.63 11.66 -4.78
CA ASN A 92 -17.45 12.92 -5.51
C ASN A 92 -17.69 14.14 -4.65
N ASN A 93 -17.82 14.00 -3.34
CA ASN A 93 -18.19 15.12 -2.47
C ASN A 93 -17.60 15.08 -1.07
N LEU A 94 -16.97 13.98 -0.65
CA LEU A 94 -16.43 13.83 0.69
C LEU A 94 -14.97 13.39 0.64
N ASN A 95 -14.16 13.94 1.54
CA ASN A 95 -12.79 13.50 1.73
C ASN A 95 -12.77 12.11 2.37
N ALA A 96 -11.81 11.27 1.97
CA ALA A 96 -11.40 10.13 2.78
C ALA A 96 -10.13 10.51 3.54
N GLU A 97 -10.08 10.19 4.82
CA GLU A 97 -9.01 10.61 5.71
C GLU A 97 -8.28 9.37 6.23
N ILE A 98 -7.02 9.22 5.84
CA ILE A 98 -6.21 8.05 6.13
C ILE A 98 -5.23 8.40 7.24
N TYR A 99 -5.19 7.60 8.30
CA TYR A 99 -4.16 7.71 9.32
C TYR A 99 -3.66 6.33 9.79
N SER A 100 -2.65 6.32 10.66
CA SER A 100 -2.08 5.16 11.33
C SER A 100 -1.77 5.56 12.78
N PHE A 101 -1.73 4.63 13.72
CA PHE A 101 -1.36 4.96 15.10
C PHE A 101 0.15 5.11 15.26
N ASP A 102 0.93 4.34 14.50
CA ASP A 102 2.37 4.48 14.41
C ASP A 102 2.88 4.64 12.97
N GLY A 103 4.08 5.21 12.85
CA GLY A 103 4.73 5.56 11.59
C GLY A 103 4.25 6.88 10.99
N GLY A 104 5.17 7.60 10.36
CA GLY A 104 4.85 8.81 9.61
C GLY A 104 4.33 8.50 8.20
N PHE A 105 3.60 9.46 7.61
CA PHE A 105 3.23 9.42 6.19
C PHE A 105 4.16 10.29 5.37
N PHE A 106 4.89 9.72 4.43
CA PHE A 106 5.77 10.46 3.53
C PHE A 106 5.23 10.36 2.11
N SER A 107 4.98 11.49 1.46
CA SER A 107 4.73 11.45 0.02
C SER A 107 6.02 11.03 -0.70
N GLY A 108 5.91 10.31 -1.81
CA GLY A 108 7.06 9.79 -2.55
C GLY A 108 8.01 10.86 -3.10
N ASP A 109 7.62 12.13 -3.05
CA ASP A 109 8.39 13.32 -3.45
C ASP A 109 8.86 14.18 -2.25
N SER A 110 8.58 13.77 -1.01
CA SER A 110 8.90 14.55 0.19
C SER A 110 9.81 13.79 1.14
N ARG A 111 10.76 14.53 1.73
CA ARG A 111 11.57 14.08 2.88
C ARG A 111 10.93 14.38 4.23
N LEU A 112 9.84 15.15 4.22
CA LEU A 112 9.11 15.56 5.40
C LEU A 112 7.87 14.70 5.51
N ALA A 113 7.58 14.22 6.73
CA ALA A 113 6.32 13.59 7.02
C ALA A 113 5.18 14.59 6.75
N THR A 114 4.05 14.07 6.31
CA THR A 114 2.79 14.81 6.18
C THR A 114 2.41 15.25 7.59
N THR A 115 2.63 16.54 7.87
CA THR A 115 2.43 17.09 9.20
C THR A 115 0.96 17.42 9.44
N ILE A 116 0.46 16.91 10.57
CA ILE A 116 -0.48 17.48 11.55
C ILE A 116 -1.19 18.78 11.09
N SER A 117 -2.52 18.71 11.00
CA SER A 117 -3.35 19.90 11.25
C SER A 117 -3.30 20.19 12.75
N VAL A 118 -3.13 21.46 13.14
CA VAL A 118 -2.84 21.92 14.52
C VAL A 118 -3.88 21.49 15.59
N THR A 119 -4.97 20.85 15.18
CA THR A 119 -6.08 20.38 16.01
C THR A 119 -6.18 18.86 16.15
N ASP A 120 -5.39 18.08 15.40
CA ASP A 120 -5.43 16.61 15.40
C ASP A 120 -4.02 16.06 15.55
N LEU A 121 -3.80 15.28 16.62
CA LEU A 121 -2.46 14.79 17.00
C LEU A 121 -1.98 13.61 16.14
N THR A 122 -2.83 13.11 15.23
CA THR A 122 -2.47 12.03 14.29
C THR A 122 -2.22 12.60 12.90
N PRO A 123 -1.06 12.33 12.25
CA PRO A 123 -0.82 12.74 10.87
C PRO A 123 -1.79 12.01 9.94
N ARG A 124 -2.41 12.75 9.02
CA ARG A 124 -3.45 12.22 8.12
C ARG A 124 -3.15 12.55 6.67
N VAL A 125 -3.42 11.61 5.78
CA VAL A 125 -3.43 11.83 4.34
C VAL A 125 -4.89 12.06 3.91
N ILE A 126 -5.14 13.22 3.32
CA ILE A 126 -6.46 13.59 2.81
C ILE A 126 -6.54 13.18 1.34
N MET A 127 -7.51 12.32 1.03
CA MET A 127 -7.84 11.92 -0.34
C MET A 127 -9.09 12.67 -0.78
N ALA A 128 -8.89 13.74 -1.54
CA ALA A 128 -9.96 14.64 -1.96
C ALA A 128 -10.90 13.98 -2.99
N PRO A 129 -12.20 14.33 -2.95
CA PRO A 129 -13.16 13.94 -3.97
C PRO A 129 -12.97 14.76 -5.24
N ASP A 130 -13.71 14.39 -6.29
CA ASP A 130 -13.90 15.23 -7.49
C ASP A 130 -15.10 16.17 -7.28
N ALA A 131 -14.97 17.09 -6.31
CA ALA A 131 -16.08 17.94 -5.86
C ALA A 131 -16.52 18.98 -6.90
N ASP A 132 -15.59 19.44 -7.74
CA ASP A 132 -15.84 20.42 -8.79
C ASP A 132 -16.07 19.79 -10.17
N ASN A 133 -16.09 18.44 -10.24
CA ASN A 133 -16.37 17.65 -11.45
C ASN A 133 -15.46 18.05 -12.63
N ASN A 134 -14.20 18.38 -12.32
CA ASN A 134 -13.23 18.92 -13.27
C ASN A 134 -12.34 17.83 -13.91
N GLY A 135 -12.59 16.55 -13.59
CA GLY A 135 -11.74 15.43 -14.01
C GLY A 135 -11.03 14.74 -12.85
N GLY A 136 -11.21 15.20 -11.61
CA GLY A 136 -10.74 14.56 -10.39
C GLY A 136 -9.63 15.31 -9.67
N ASP A 137 -9.34 14.85 -8.46
CA ASP A 137 -8.18 15.32 -7.69
C ASP A 137 -7.02 14.32 -7.80
N ILE A 138 -5.80 14.81 -7.79
CA ILE A 138 -4.58 13.98 -7.88
C ILE A 138 -4.43 13.03 -6.68
N THR A 139 -5.10 13.31 -5.56
CA THR A 139 -5.15 12.47 -4.35
C THR A 139 -6.33 11.49 -4.34
N LYS A 140 -7.16 11.47 -5.40
CA LYS A 140 -8.33 10.58 -5.48
C LYS A 140 -7.94 9.10 -5.48
N THR A 141 -6.77 8.75 -6.03
CA THR A 141 -6.20 7.40 -5.95
C THR A 141 -4.73 7.46 -5.53
N LEU A 142 -4.40 6.81 -4.42
CA LEU A 142 -3.04 6.78 -3.86
C LEU A 142 -2.59 5.33 -3.65
N ILE A 143 -1.31 5.06 -3.88
CA ILE A 143 -0.63 3.83 -3.46
C ILE A 143 0.10 4.10 -2.14
N PHE A 144 -0.01 3.19 -1.18
CA PHE A 144 0.67 3.22 0.11
C PHE A 144 1.55 1.98 0.23
N ILE A 145 2.78 2.17 0.72
CA ILE A 145 3.77 1.11 0.91
C ILE A 145 4.40 1.31 2.29
N SER A 146 4.32 0.29 3.15
CA SER A 146 5.05 0.29 4.42
C SER A 146 6.52 -0.06 4.17
N ASP A 147 7.44 0.74 4.69
CA ASP A 147 8.87 0.45 4.70
C ASP A 147 9.33 -0.30 5.97
N GLY A 148 8.40 -0.64 6.88
CA GLY A 148 8.69 -1.25 8.17
C GLY A 148 8.90 -0.25 9.32
N ASN A 149 8.77 1.05 9.07
CA ASN A 149 8.79 2.10 10.08
C ASN A 149 7.76 3.20 9.79
N ASN A 150 7.51 3.49 8.52
CA ASN A 150 6.66 4.56 8.02
C ASN A 150 5.84 4.07 6.83
N TRP A 151 4.83 4.84 6.48
CA TRP A 151 4.07 4.70 5.25
C TRP A 151 4.60 5.69 4.21
N THR A 152 5.12 5.19 3.09
CA THR A 152 5.35 5.99 1.89
C THR A 152 4.12 5.92 1.00
N TYR A 153 3.69 7.05 0.43
CA TYR A 153 2.57 7.06 -0.51
C TYR A 153 2.84 7.84 -1.78
N GLY A 154 2.19 7.43 -2.87
CA GLY A 154 2.34 8.04 -4.19
C GLY A 154 1.00 8.18 -4.90
N ARG A 155 0.96 9.08 -5.89
CA ARG A 155 -0.20 9.32 -6.74
C ARG A 155 -0.21 8.31 -7.89
N LEU A 156 -1.39 7.77 -8.24
CA LEU A 156 -1.56 6.93 -9.43
C LEU A 156 -2.22 7.76 -10.54
N GLY A 157 -1.39 8.39 -11.38
CA GLY A 157 -1.82 9.32 -12.44
C GLY A 157 -0.97 10.59 -12.46
N LEU A 158 -1.24 11.48 -13.43
CA LEU A 158 -0.64 12.82 -13.56
C LEU A 158 -1.64 13.90 -13.15
#